data_AF-A0AAE7M877-F1
#
_entry.id   AF-A0AAE7M877-F1
#
_cell.length_a   1.000
_cell.length_b   1.000
_cell.length_c   1.000
_cell.angle_alpha   90.00
_cell.angle_beta   90.00
_cell.angle_gamma   90.00
#
_symmetry.space_group_name_H-M   'P 1'
#
loop_
_entity.id
_entity.type
_entity.pdbx_description
1 polymer ?
#
loop_
_entity_poly.entity_id
_entity_poly.type
_entity_poly.pdbx_seq_one_letter_code
_entity_poly.pdbx_strand_id
1 'polypeptide(L)'
;MLNSLFPLIYGAVFIGLLWQAFRVMGQGFGAARQPTNRPSSDRTGQITVHPELLDQEGRLTEEELLTVRFSADQESTENPD
;
A
#
# COMPACT_ATOMS: atom_id res chain seq x y z
N MET A 1 27.31 -29.19 -40.13
CA MET A 1 26.34 -28.08 -40.16
C MET A 1 25.52 -27.98 -38.88
N LEU A 2 24.89 -29.08 -38.39
CA LEU A 2 24.08 -29.05 -37.15
C LEU A 2 24.86 -28.61 -35.89
N ASN A 3 26.15 -28.96 -35.80
CA ASN A 3 27.00 -28.60 -34.66
C ASN A 3 27.27 -27.09 -34.53
N SER A 4 27.18 -26.34 -35.64
CA SER A 4 27.32 -24.88 -35.66
C SER A 4 26.02 -24.15 -35.30
N LEU A 5 24.88 -24.87 -35.31
CA LEU A 5 23.58 -24.30 -34.98
C LEU A 5 23.35 -24.23 -33.46
N PHE A 6 23.87 -25.21 -32.71
CA PHE A 6 23.82 -25.23 -31.25
C PHE A 6 24.38 -23.96 -30.58
N PRO A 7 25.59 -23.45 -30.91
CA PRO A 7 26.11 -22.23 -30.30
C PRO A 7 25.30 -20.98 -30.68
N LEU A 8 24.71 -20.94 -31.88
CA LEU A 8 23.84 -19.84 -32.31
C LEU A 8 22.52 -19.82 -31.52
N ILE A 9 21.88 -20.98 -31.36
CA ILE A 9 20.66 -21.11 -30.54
C ILE A 9 20.96 -20.76 -29.08
N TYR A 10 22.06 -21.28 -28.53
CA TYR A 10 22.47 -20.98 -27.17
C TYR A 10 22.74 -19.48 -26.97
N GLY A 11 23.43 -18.84 -27.91
CA GLY A 11 23.66 -17.40 -27.91
C GLY A 11 22.35 -16.59 -27.97
N ALA A 12 21.40 -16.99 -28.82
CA ALA A 12 20.10 -16.34 -28.92
C ALA A 12 19.29 -16.45 -27.61
N VAL A 13 19.26 -17.65 -27.02
CA VAL A 13 18.61 -17.88 -25.71
C VAL A 13 19.29 -17.06 -24.62
N PHE A 14 20.63 -17.05 -24.59
CA PHE A 14 21.40 -16.30 -23.61
C PHE A 14 21.11 -14.79 -23.68
N ILE A 15 21.12 -14.19 -24.88
CA ILE A 15 20.76 -12.77 -25.07
C ILE A 15 19.31 -12.51 -24.66
N GLY A 16 18.39 -13.42 -24.98
CA GLY A 16 16.99 -13.33 -24.57
C GLY A 16 16.82 -13.31 -23.05
N LEU A 17 17.51 -14.20 -22.34
CA LEU A 17 17.51 -14.24 -20.88
C LEU A 17 18.16 -13.00 -20.26
N LEU A 18 19.25 -12.51 -20.86
CA LEU A 18 19.92 -11.29 -20.42
C LEU A 18 18.99 -10.07 -20.53
N TRP A 19 18.29 -9.94 -21.66
CA TRP A 19 17.29 -8.91 -21.88
C TRP A 19 16.14 -9.00 -20.85
N GLN A 20 15.63 -10.21 -20.61
CA GLN A 20 14.58 -10.44 -19.61
C GLN A 20 15.02 -10.01 -18.22
N ALA A 21 16.24 -10.36 -17.80
CA ALA A 21 16.78 -9.97 -16.51
C ALA A 21 16.85 -8.43 -16.38
N PHE A 22 17.38 -7.73 -17.39
CA PHE A 22 17.42 -6.26 -17.38
C PHE A 22 16.03 -5.63 -17.36
N ARG A 23 15.09 -6.16 -18.14
CA ARG A 23 13.69 -5.68 -18.16
C ARG A 23 13.04 -5.82 -16.78
N VAL A 24 13.22 -6.95 -16.09
CA VAL A 24 12.68 -7.21 -14.75
C VAL A 24 13.31 -6.28 -13.71
N MET A 25 14.63 -6.06 -13.77
CA MET A 25 15.33 -5.13 -12.88
C MET A 25 14.85 -3.68 -13.05
N GLY A 26 14.60 -3.24 -14.30
CA GLY A 26 14.05 -1.91 -14.58
C GLY A 26 12.65 -1.70 -13.97
N GLN A 27 11.83 -2.75 -13.93
CA GLN A 27 10.52 -2.72 -13.27
C GLN A 27 10.63 -2.68 -11.74
N GLY A 28 11.60 -3.41 -11.15
CA GLY A 28 11.87 -3.37 -9.72
C GLY A 28 12.34 -2.00 -9.20
N PHE A 29 13.13 -1.28 -10.02
CA PHE A 29 13.59 0.07 -9.66
C PHE A 29 12.49 1.13 -9.73
N GLY A 30 11.48 0.94 -10.60
CA GLY A 30 10.28 1.78 -10.65
C GLY A 30 9.39 1.62 -9.41
N ALA A 31 9.30 0.42 -8.86
CA ALA A 31 8.52 0.14 -7.64
C ALA A 31 9.16 0.73 -6.37
N ALA A 32 10.49 0.78 -6.28
CA ALA A 32 11.22 1.38 -5.16
C ALA A 32 11.18 2.92 -5.12
N ARG A 33 10.74 3.56 -6.21
CA ARG A 33 10.53 5.02 -6.31
C ARG A 33 9.12 5.45 -5.90
N GLN A 34 8.24 4.51 -5.57
CA GLN A 34 6.97 4.86 -4.95
C GLN A 34 7.28 5.36 -3.54
N PRO A 35 7.00 6.63 -3.21
CA PRO A 35 7.21 7.12 -1.85
C PRO A 35 6.39 6.24 -0.91
N THR A 36 7.06 5.63 0.06
CA THR A 36 6.51 4.82 1.15
C THR A 36 5.61 5.63 2.11
N ASN A 37 5.28 6.87 1.77
CA ASN A 37 4.31 7.73 2.45
C ASN A 37 2.88 7.57 1.91
N ARG A 38 2.45 6.34 1.63
CA ARG A 38 1.00 6.08 1.55
C ARG A 38 0.57 5.55 2.91
N PRO A 39 -0.25 6.29 3.70
CA PRO A 39 -0.89 5.70 4.86
C PRO A 39 -1.62 4.44 4.36
N SER A 40 -1.43 3.33 5.08
CA SER A 40 -1.90 1.98 4.74
C SER A 40 -3.00 2.00 3.68
N SER A 41 -2.64 1.68 2.43
CA SER A 41 -3.57 1.64 1.31
C SER A 41 -4.80 0.88 1.76
N ASP A 42 -5.93 1.56 1.81
CA ASP A 42 -7.22 0.91 1.78
C ASP A 42 -7.17 -0.25 0.77
N ARG A 43 -7.63 -1.43 1.20
CA ARG A 43 -7.57 -2.67 0.40
C ARG A 43 -8.33 -2.53 -0.91
N THR A 44 -9.28 -1.60 -0.99
CA THR A 44 -10.09 -1.38 -2.19
C THR A 44 -9.55 -0.27 -3.10
N GLY A 45 -8.57 0.50 -2.63
CA GLY A 45 -8.08 1.70 -3.33
C GLY A 45 -9.12 2.80 -3.47
N GLN A 46 -10.22 2.71 -2.69
CA GLN A 46 -11.30 3.68 -2.69
C GLN A 46 -11.12 4.62 -1.49
N ILE A 47 -11.47 5.88 -1.69
CA ILE A 47 -11.51 6.83 -0.57
C ILE A 47 -12.76 6.50 0.24
N THR A 48 -12.59 5.78 1.35
CA THR A 48 -13.67 5.50 2.29
C THR A 48 -13.73 6.61 3.33
N VAL A 49 -14.82 7.36 3.35
CA VAL A 49 -15.13 8.33 4.41
C VAL A 49 -16.17 7.69 5.33
N HIS A 50 -15.98 7.80 6.65
CA HIS A 50 -16.98 7.33 7.61
C HIS A 50 -18.29 8.12 7.41
N PRO A 51 -19.47 7.46 7.40
CA PRO A 51 -20.74 8.13 7.09
C PRO A 51 -21.10 9.23 8.09
N GLU A 52 -20.60 9.16 9.33
CA GLU A 52 -20.79 10.19 10.36
C GLU A 52 -20.06 11.51 10.04
N LEU A 53 -19.11 11.50 9.10
CA LEU A 53 -18.40 12.69 8.65
C LEU A 53 -19.10 13.39 7.48
N LEU A 54 -20.26 12.88 7.05
CA LEU A 54 -20.99 13.41 5.91
C LEU A 54 -22.30 14.08 6.36
N ASP A 55 -22.65 15.20 5.71
CA ASP A 55 -23.96 15.86 5.86
C ASP A 55 -25.06 15.13 5.07
N GLN A 56 -26.30 15.64 5.13
CA GLN A 56 -27.45 15.07 4.42
C GLN A 56 -27.28 15.10 2.89
N GLU A 57 -26.46 16.02 2.39
CA GLU A 57 -26.14 16.22 0.99
C GLU A 57 -24.90 15.41 0.53
N GLY A 58 -24.27 14.65 1.42
CA GLY A 58 -23.09 13.83 1.14
C GLY A 58 -21.77 14.60 1.03
N ARG A 59 -21.70 15.83 1.55
CA ARG A 59 -20.46 16.61 1.70
C ARG A 59 -19.89 16.41 3.10
N LEU A 60 -18.67 16.90 3.34
CA LEU A 60 -18.08 16.86 4.67
C LEU A 60 -18.90 17.71 5.64
N THR A 61 -19.29 17.11 6.77
CA THR A 61 -20.05 17.80 7.80
C THR A 61 -19.22 18.91 8.46
N GLU A 62 -19.83 20.08 8.64
CA GLU A 62 -19.29 21.20 9.42
C GLU A 62 -19.83 21.21 10.86
N GLU A 63 -20.66 20.22 11.21
CA GLU A 63 -21.30 20.11 12.53
C GLU A 63 -20.29 19.67 13.61
N GLU A 64 -20.52 20.09 14.85
CA GLU A 64 -19.71 19.67 15.99
C GLU A 64 -20.01 18.21 16.36
N LEU A 65 -19.05 17.32 16.13
CA LEU A 65 -19.15 15.90 16.44
C LEU A 65 -18.87 15.65 17.93
N LEU A 66 -19.76 14.93 18.60
CA LEU A 66 -19.57 14.51 19.99
C LEU A 66 -18.38 13.55 20.08
N THR A 67 -17.41 13.86 20.95
CA THR A 67 -16.28 12.97 21.23
C THR A 67 -16.29 12.56 22.70
N VAL A 68 -16.26 11.25 22.95
CA VAL A 68 -16.15 10.71 24.31
C VAL A 68 -14.67 10.43 24.59
N ARG A 69 -14.13 11.04 25.63
CA ARG A 69 -12.79 10.72 26.14
C ARG A 69 -12.94 9.86 27.39
N PHE A 70 -12.37 8.67 27.33
CA PHE A 70 -12.26 7.82 28.52
C PHE A 70 -10.96 8.18 29.24
N SER A 71 -11.08 8.81 30.41
CA SER A 71 -9.94 9.02 31.31
C SER A 71 -9.64 7.70 32.02
N ALA A 72 -8.37 7.28 32.05
CA ALA A 72 -7.94 6.04 32.69
C ALA A 72 -7.96 6.10 34.24
N ASP A 73 -8.17 7.28 34.83
CA ASP A 73 -8.03 7.51 36.27
C ASP A 73 -9.37 7.41 37.03
N GLN A 74 -10.10 6.30 36.84
CA GLN A 74 -11.07 5.84 37.83
C GLN A 74 -10.53 4.58 38.51
N GLU A 75 -9.38 4.71 39.16
CA GLU A 75 -9.01 3.78 40.22
C GLU A 75 -9.78 4.19 41.48
N SER A 76 -10.71 3.33 41.84
CA SER A 76 -11.58 3.31 43.02
C SER A 76 -10.95 3.96 44.27
N THR A 77 -11.45 5.14 44.65
CA THR A 77 -11.38 5.58 46.05
C THR A 77 -12.48 4.83 46.82
N GLU A 78 -12.14 3.61 47.23
CA GLU A 78 -12.84 2.88 48.29
C GLU A 78 -12.72 3.71 49.58
N ASN A 79 -13.85 4.19 50.10
CA ASN A 79 -13.93 4.97 51.33
C ASN A 79 -13.97 4.00 52.52
N PRO A 80 -12.94 3.93 53.40
CA PRO A 80 -13.06 3.23 54.66
C PRO A 80 -13.56 4.20 55.73
N ASP A 81 -14.60 3.77 56.45
CA ASP A 81 -15.22 4.44 57.60
C ASP A 81 -14.24 4.68 58.78
#